data_AF-A0A2J7V4N7-F1
#
_entry.id   AF-A0A2J7V4N7-F1
#
_cell.length_a   1.000
_cell.length_b   1.000
_cell.length_c   1.000
_cell.angle_alpha   90.00
_cell.angle_beta   90.00
_cell.angle_gamma   90.00
#
_symmetry.space_group_name_H-M   'P 1'
#
loop_
_entity.id
_entity.type
_entity.pdbx_description
1 polymer ?
#
loop_
_entity_poly.entity_id
_entity_poly.type
_entity_poly.pdbx_seq_one_letter_code
_entity_poly.pdbx_strand_id
1 'polypeptide(L)'
;MNREMLAKIDAHLDQPVHRLAARAETVRTGGAYTVVGLCLLQAELKGNELIVRLPDKPSTAPDETVVAALKSGTGIAITLGEARS
;
A
#
# COMPACT_ATOMS: atom_id res chain seq x y z
N MET A 1 3.63 2.50 -42.87
CA MET A 1 2.96 3.49 -42.00
C MET A 1 2.86 3.03 -40.54
N ASN A 2 2.26 1.87 -40.21
CA ASN A 2 2.18 1.39 -38.82
C ASN A 2 3.53 1.10 -38.13
N ARG A 3 4.54 0.67 -38.90
CA ARG A 3 5.84 0.26 -38.36
C ARG A 3 6.67 1.43 -37.80
N GLU A 4 6.57 2.61 -38.41
CA GLU A 4 7.25 3.82 -37.92
C GLU A 4 6.61 4.39 -36.66
N MET A 5 5.29 4.24 -36.51
CA MET A 5 4.57 4.65 -35.31
C MET A 5 4.96 3.78 -34.11
N LEU A 6 5.02 2.46 -34.30
CA LEU A 6 5.48 1.52 -33.27
C LEU A 6 6.93 1.79 -32.85
N ALA A 7 7.83 2.05 -33.81
CA ALA A 7 9.23 2.37 -33.51
C ALA A 7 9.39 3.67 -32.70
N LYS A 8 8.52 4.67 -32.93
CA LYS A 8 8.50 5.90 -32.11
C LYS A 8 7.99 5.67 -30.70
N ILE A 9 7.01 4.78 -30.53
CA ILE A 9 6.49 4.39 -29.22
C ILE A 9 7.57 3.64 -28.44
N ASP A 10 8.23 2.65 -29.05
CA ASP A 10 9.33 1.91 -28.42
C ASP A 10 10.47 2.85 -28.01
N ALA A 11 10.88 3.76 -28.90
CA ALA A 11 11.91 4.76 -28.58
C ALA A 11 11.49 5.74 -27.47
N HIS A 12 10.19 6.03 -27.34
CA HIS A 12 9.67 6.86 -26.26
C HIS A 12 9.64 6.10 -24.93
N LEU A 13 9.27 4.82 -24.93
CA LEU A 13 9.24 3.95 -23.75
C LEU A 13 10.65 3.60 -23.25
N ASP A 14 11.66 3.57 -24.13
CA ASP A 14 13.05 3.32 -23.78
C ASP A 14 13.75 4.52 -23.09
N GLN A 15 13.07 5.67 -23.02
CA GLN A 15 13.62 6.87 -22.38
C GLN A 15 13.92 6.58 -20.89
N PRO A 16 15.08 7.02 -20.38
CA PRO A 16 15.52 6.72 -19.01
C PRO A 16 14.51 7.13 -17.94
N VAL A 17 13.74 8.20 -18.18
CA VAL A 17 12.74 8.73 -17.25
C VAL A 17 11.59 7.74 -17.05
N HIS A 18 11.12 7.08 -18.11
CA HIS A 18 10.07 6.05 -18.01
C HIS A 18 10.57 4.82 -17.26
N ARG A 19 11.82 4.43 -17.47
CA ARG A 19 12.46 3.34 -16.71
C ARG A 19 12.67 3.70 -15.24
N LEU A 20 12.94 4.97 -14.92
CA LEU A 20 13.06 5.45 -13.54
C LEU A 20 11.69 5.52 -12.85
N ALA A 21 10.66 6.01 -13.53
CA ALA A 21 9.28 6.02 -13.00
C ALA A 21 8.74 4.60 -12.78
N ALA A 22 9.02 3.66 -13.68
CA ALA A 22 8.66 2.26 -13.52
C ALA A 22 9.40 1.56 -12.37
N ARG A 23 10.56 2.10 -11.96
CA ARG A 23 11.37 1.62 -10.83
C ARG A 23 11.17 2.45 -9.56
N ALA A 24 10.34 3.49 -9.60
CA ALA A 24 10.04 4.28 -8.42
C ALA A 24 9.33 3.35 -7.42
N GLU A 25 9.87 3.27 -6.20
CA GLU A 25 9.24 2.50 -5.13
C GLU A 25 7.88 3.12 -4.83
N THR A 26 6.83 2.47 -5.31
CA THR A 26 5.48 2.90 -5.01
C THR A 26 5.15 2.59 -3.56
N VAL A 27 4.55 3.56 -2.87
CA VAL A 27 4.11 3.40 -1.49
C VAL A 27 2.63 3.07 -1.50
N ARG A 28 2.27 1.96 -0.85
CA ARG A 28 0.88 1.57 -0.63
C ARG A 28 0.59 1.64 0.86
N THR A 29 -0.44 2.38 1.24
CA THR A 29 -0.88 2.47 2.64
C THR A 29 -2.25 1.84 2.80
N GLY A 30 -2.51 1.30 3.99
CA GLY A 30 -3.77 0.67 4.32
C GLY A 30 -3.99 0.60 5.81
N GLY A 31 -5.19 0.20 6.20
CA GLY A 31 -5.54 0.01 7.60
C GLY A 31 -6.59 -1.06 7.78
N ALA A 32 -6.59 -1.68 8.95
CA ALA A 32 -7.69 -2.49 9.43
C ALA A 32 -8.53 -1.66 10.40
N TYR A 33 -9.84 -1.81 10.30
CA TYR A 33 -10.80 -1.05 11.10
C TYR A 33 -11.84 -1.99 11.68
N THR A 34 -12.35 -1.63 12.85
CA THR A 34 -13.55 -2.23 13.42
C THR A 34 -14.78 -1.87 12.58
N VAL A 35 -15.90 -2.56 12.80
CA VAL A 35 -17.19 -2.25 12.14
C VAL A 35 -17.71 -0.84 12.43
N VAL A 36 -17.27 -0.24 13.53
CA VAL A 36 -17.61 1.14 13.92
C VAL A 36 -16.60 2.18 13.43
N GLY A 37 -15.63 1.77 12.58
CA GLY A 37 -14.67 2.68 11.94
C GLY A 37 -13.43 3.02 12.77
N LEU A 38 -13.24 2.40 13.94
CA LEU A 38 -12.03 2.61 14.74
C LEU A 38 -10.86 1.82 14.18
N CYS A 39 -9.69 2.46 14.03
CA CYS A 39 -8.50 1.84 13.48
C CYS A 39 -7.91 0.81 14.45
N LEU A 40 -7.54 -0.37 13.94
CA LEU A 40 -6.87 -1.44 14.68
C LEU A 40 -5.37 -1.44 14.40
N LEU A 41 -5.01 -1.41 13.11
CA LEU A 41 -3.63 -1.41 12.62
C LEU A 41 -3.53 -0.59 11.35
N GLN A 42 -2.37 0.01 11.15
CA GLN A 42 -1.98 0.64 9.89
C GLN A 42 -0.84 -0.16 9.26
N ALA A 43 -0.84 -0.25 7.93
CA ALA A 43 0.25 -0.85 7.19
C ALA A 43 0.71 0.07 6.07
N GLU A 44 2.02 0.08 5.86
CA GLU A 44 2.70 0.75 4.76
C GLU A 44 3.59 -0.28 4.06
N LEU A 45 3.35 -0.50 2.77
CA LEU A 45 4.18 -1.33 1.91
C LEU A 45 4.98 -0.41 1.00
N LYS A 46 6.31 -0.46 1.14
CA LYS A 46 7.26 0.29 0.32
C LYS A 46 8.20 -0.70 -0.38
N GLY A 47 8.03 -0.87 -1.68
CA GLY A 47 8.75 -1.91 -2.42
C GLY A 47 8.46 -3.30 -1.84
N ASN A 48 9.46 -3.90 -1.18
CA ASN A 48 9.35 -5.21 -0.52
C ASN A 48 9.28 -5.13 1.02
N GLU A 49 9.30 -3.93 1.59
CA GLU A 49 9.23 -3.72 3.05
C GLU A 49 7.78 -3.45 3.47
N LEU A 50 7.25 -4.28 4.36
CA LEU A 50 5.94 -4.09 4.98
C LEU A 50 6.12 -3.63 6.43
N ILE A 51 5.69 -2.40 6.71
CA ILE A 51 5.71 -1.82 8.04
C ILE A 51 4.29 -1.84 8.59
N VAL A 52 4.08 -2.47 9.75
CA VAL A 52 2.79 -2.52 10.45
C VAL A 52 2.91 -1.76 11.76
N ARG A 53 1.99 -0.83 12.02
CA ARG A 53 2.01 0.06 13.20
C ARG A 53 0.66 0.05 13.90
N LEU A 54 0.72 0.24 15.21
CA LEU A 54 -0.46 0.63 15.98
C LEU A 54 -0.78 2.10 15.66
N PRO A 55 -2.05 2.43 15.40
CA PRO A 55 -2.44 3.81 15.09
C PRO A 55 -2.36 4.71 16.35
N ASP A 56 -2.02 5.97 16.13
CA ASP A 56 -1.94 6.96 17.21
C ASP A 56 -3.32 7.30 17.78
N LYS A 57 -3.40 7.42 19.12
CA LYS A 57 -4.59 7.91 19.83
C LYS A 57 -4.86 9.38 19.41
N PRO A 58 -6.12 9.80 19.21
CA PRO A 58 -7.35 9.20 19.71
C PRO A 58 -8.13 8.31 18.71
N SER A 59 -7.70 8.20 17.45
CA SER A 59 -8.48 7.53 16.39
C SER A 59 -8.23 6.01 16.30
N THR A 60 -8.05 5.36 17.45
CA THR A 60 -7.78 3.92 17.56
C THR A 60 -8.87 3.22 18.34
N ALA A 61 -9.10 1.94 18.04
CA ALA A 61 -9.90 1.08 18.88
C ALA A 61 -9.27 0.96 20.29
N PRO A 62 -10.07 0.68 21.32
CA PRO A 62 -9.55 0.41 22.66
C PRO A 62 -8.49 -0.70 22.63
N ASP A 63 -7.47 -0.56 23.46
CA ASP A 63 -6.31 -1.47 23.49
C ASP A 63 -6.76 -2.94 23.68
N GLU A 64 -7.82 -3.17 24.47
CA GLU A 64 -8.42 -4.50 24.67
C GLU A 64 -8.98 -5.11 23.37
N THR A 65 -9.65 -4.29 22.55
CA THR A 65 -10.20 -4.71 21.26
C THR A 65 -9.07 -5.05 20.27
N VAL A 66 -8.00 -4.25 20.26
CA VAL A 66 -6.82 -4.50 19.44
C VAL A 66 -6.15 -5.82 19.86
N VAL A 67 -5.95 -6.03 21.17
CA VAL A 67 -5.35 -7.26 21.71
C VAL A 67 -6.22 -8.49 21.44
N ALA A 68 -7.55 -8.36 21.57
CA ALA A 68 -8.48 -9.45 21.26
C ALA A 68 -8.42 -9.85 19.79
N ALA A 69 -8.39 -8.87 18.88
CA ALA A 69 -8.27 -9.10 17.43
C ALA A 69 -6.94 -9.76 17.04
N LEU A 70 -5.84 -9.42 17.72
CA LEU A 70 -4.54 -10.07 17.52
C LEU A 70 -4.50 -11.51 18.06
N LYS A 71 -5.23 -11.79 19.14
CA LYS A 71 -5.27 -13.11 19.80
C LYS A 71 -6.24 -14.11 19.17
N SER A 72 -7.22 -13.66 18.38
CA SER A 72 -8.30 -14.52 17.88
C SER A 72 -7.85 -15.60 16.89
N GLY A 73 -6.57 -15.62 16.47
CA GLY A 73 -5.99 -16.64 15.57
C GLY A 73 -6.48 -16.55 14.12
N THR A 74 -7.56 -15.80 13.86
CA THR A 74 -8.12 -15.53 12.53
C THR A 74 -7.33 -14.49 11.74
N GLY A 75 -6.38 -13.81 12.38
CA GLY A 75 -5.60 -12.73 11.78
C GLY A 75 -6.40 -11.43 11.59
N ILE A 76 -5.68 -10.33 11.38
CA ILE A 76 -6.26 -9.03 11.03
C ILE A 76 -6.01 -8.81 9.54
N ALA A 77 -7.09 -8.75 8.75
CA ALA A 77 -7.00 -8.44 7.33
C ALA A 77 -6.76 -6.93 7.15
N ILE A 78 -5.65 -6.56 6.51
CA ILE A 78 -5.32 -5.18 6.17
C ILE A 78 -5.41 -5.02 4.66
N THR A 79 -6.28 -4.10 4.22
CA THR A 79 -6.43 -3.77 2.81
C THR A 79 -5.52 -2.60 2.46
N LEU A 80 -4.52 -2.85 1.61
CA LEU A 80 -3.63 -1.81 1.09
C LEU A 80 -4.29 -1.12 -0.10
N GLY A 81 -4.35 0.21 -0.05
CA GLY A 81 -4.81 1.04 -1.15
C GLY A 81 -3.90 0.97 -2.38
N GLU A 82 -4.24 1.79 -3.37
CA GLU A 82 -3.47 1.91 -4.61
C GLU A 82 -2.07 2.47 -4.34
N ALA A 83 -1.14 2.07 -5.19
CA ALA A 83 0.22 2.56 -5.21
C ALA A 83 0.22 4.07 -5.52
N ARG A 84 0.78 4.87 -4.61
CA ARG A 84 1.07 6.28 -4.85
C ARG A 84 2.54 6.42 -5.22
N SER A 85 2.78 7.12 -6.33
CA SER A 85 4.09 7.46 -6.90
C SER A 85 4.58 8.83 -6.43
#